data_AF-A0ABD2XVN7-F1
#
_entry.id   AF-A0ABD2XVN7-F1
#
_cell.length_a   1.000
_cell.length_b   1.000
_cell.length_c   1.000
_cell.angle_alpha   90.00
_cell.angle_beta   90.00
_cell.angle_gamma   90.00
#
_symmetry.space_group_name_H-M   'P 1'
#
loop_
_entity.id
_entity.type
_entity.pdbx_description
1 polymer ?
#
loop_
_entity_poly.entity_id
_entity_poly.type
_entity_poly.pdbx_seq_one_letter_code
_entity_poly.pdbx_strand_id
1 'polypeptide(L)'
;MDKKRSKLEVKAEILVEKLIKPSSTIPNHLQTFKLSFCDQLVHPSYATLLYYYSADHETVNDTAIDEVSKRLKNLQESLSDVLTCFHPPAGRLVSNEGDFHYVDCQDQGVLYREARLNCQLNEFMEAAYEDLDLITSLAPRKVFRDVDLAEVVTAFLWSRLIRALQARHGYLWPCMTSILMNLKGKKTALEFHENSFGNVYIPVPTKFIPDNDQIKDAIARFHAFD
;
A
#
# COMPACT_ATOMS: atom_id res chain seq x y z
N MET A 1 -29.46 31.80 9.86
CA MET A 1 -29.02 31.96 8.46
C MET A 1 -27.85 31.02 8.25
N ASP A 2 -28.14 29.75 7.93
CA ASP A 2 -27.11 28.77 7.60
C ASP A 2 -26.53 29.09 6.23
N LYS A 3 -25.32 29.63 6.23
CA LYS A 3 -24.54 29.82 5.01
C LYS A 3 -24.11 28.42 4.57
N LYS A 4 -24.93 27.80 3.71
CA LYS A 4 -24.65 26.52 3.04
C LYS A 4 -23.28 26.66 2.38
N ARG A 5 -22.24 26.12 3.02
CA ARG A 5 -20.85 26.13 2.51
C ARG A 5 -20.92 25.42 1.16
N SER A 6 -20.71 26.15 0.07
CA SER A 6 -20.70 25.56 -1.27
C SER A 6 -19.58 24.52 -1.30
N LYS A 7 -19.93 23.24 -1.49
CA LYS A 7 -18.96 22.15 -1.63
C LYS A 7 -18.02 22.50 -2.79
N LEU A 8 -16.72 22.65 -2.50
CA LEU A 8 -15.72 22.97 -3.51
C LEU A 8 -15.62 21.78 -4.47
N GLU A 9 -15.72 22.03 -5.78
CA GLU A 9 -15.54 20.99 -6.80
C GLU A 9 -14.05 20.87 -7.14
N VAL A 10 -13.40 19.84 -6.61
CA VAL A 10 -11.99 19.51 -6.90
C VAL A 10 -11.90 18.92 -8.31
N LYS A 11 -11.06 19.51 -9.16
CA LYS A 11 -10.79 19.05 -10.53
C LYS A 11 -9.29 18.81 -10.71
N ALA A 12 -8.97 17.67 -11.32
CA ALA A 12 -7.62 17.29 -11.69
C ALA A 12 -7.42 17.40 -13.20
N GLU A 13 -6.37 18.10 -13.61
CA GLU A 13 -5.89 18.17 -14.99
C GLU A 13 -4.61 17.35 -15.11
N ILE A 14 -4.60 16.32 -15.96
CA ILE A 14 -3.40 15.52 -16.23
C ILE A 14 -2.53 16.28 -17.22
N LEU A 15 -1.30 16.62 -16.82
CA LEU A 15 -0.34 17.36 -17.63
C LEU A 15 0.61 16.44 -18.38
N VAL A 16 1.07 15.37 -17.71
CA VAL A 16 2.02 14.40 -18.26
C VAL A 16 1.56 13.00 -17.91
N GLU A 17 1.66 12.10 -18.87
CA GLU A 17 1.46 10.66 -18.68
C GLU A 17 2.47 9.89 -19.54
N LYS A 18 3.32 9.08 -18.92
CA LYS A 18 4.32 8.27 -19.63
C LYS A 18 4.79 7.07 -18.82
N LEU A 19 5.49 6.16 -19.50
CA LEU A 19 6.21 5.06 -18.86
C LEU A 19 7.67 5.46 -18.62
N ILE A 20 8.08 5.49 -17.36
CA ILE A 20 9.48 5.66 -16.97
C ILE A 20 10.14 4.29 -16.96
N LYS A 21 11.16 4.14 -17.81
CA LYS A 21 11.95 2.91 -17.92
C LYS A 21 13.18 2.99 -17.02
N PRO A 22 13.85 1.86 -16.73
CA PRO A 22 15.18 1.87 -16.13
C PRO A 22 16.17 2.71 -16.94
N SER A 23 17.13 3.34 -16.26
CA SER A 23 18.15 4.18 -16.90
C SER A 23 19.19 3.39 -17.71
N SER A 24 19.34 2.09 -17.43
CA SER A 24 20.17 1.18 -18.23
C SER A 24 19.46 -0.16 -18.46
N THR A 25 19.86 -0.83 -19.52
CA THR A 25 19.27 -2.13 -19.90
C THR A 25 19.52 -3.17 -18.83
N ILE A 26 18.46 -3.85 -18.41
CA ILE A 26 18.54 -4.91 -17.42
C ILE A 26 19.32 -6.10 -18.02
N PRO A 27 20.40 -6.58 -17.37
CA PRO A 27 21.14 -7.76 -17.82
C PRO A 27 20.23 -8.98 -17.99
N ASN A 28 20.47 -9.80 -19.02
CA ASN A 28 19.60 -10.94 -19.37
C ASN A 28 19.26 -11.88 -18.20
N HIS A 29 20.18 -12.08 -17.26
CA HIS A 29 19.96 -12.96 -16.10
C HIS A 29 19.05 -12.35 -15.02
N LEU A 30 18.76 -11.05 -15.08
CA LEU A 30 17.86 -10.32 -14.18
C LEU A 30 16.53 -9.96 -14.84
N GLN A 31 16.32 -10.28 -16.11
CA GLN A 31 15.07 -9.98 -16.82
C GLN A 31 13.88 -10.84 -16.34
N THR A 32 14.12 -11.87 -15.52
CA THR A 32 13.07 -12.72 -14.96
C THR A 32 13.16 -12.73 -13.44
N PHE A 33 12.16 -12.15 -12.78
CA PHE A 33 12.02 -12.22 -11.32
C PHE A 33 11.01 -13.31 -10.94
N LYS A 34 11.48 -14.42 -10.39
CA LYS A 34 10.62 -15.54 -9.97
C LYS A 34 9.89 -15.21 -8.67
N LEU A 35 8.57 -15.39 -8.65
CA LEU A 35 7.77 -15.20 -7.45
C LEU A 35 8.00 -16.35 -6.48
N SER A 36 8.25 -16.01 -5.21
CA SER A 36 8.38 -17.01 -4.15
C SER A 36 7.03 -17.68 -3.86
N PHE A 37 7.05 -18.76 -3.06
CA PHE A 37 5.82 -19.34 -2.54
C PHE A 37 4.99 -18.32 -1.76
N CYS A 38 5.64 -17.48 -0.95
CA CYS A 38 4.94 -16.45 -0.18
C CYS A 38 4.29 -15.40 -1.10
N ASP A 39 4.93 -15.04 -2.21
CA ASP A 39 4.33 -14.13 -3.20
C ASP A 39 3.08 -14.71 -3.87
N GLN A 40 3.06 -16.01 -4.10
CA GLN A 40 1.94 -16.71 -4.75
C GLN A 40 0.73 -16.92 -3.82
N LEU A 41 0.94 -16.91 -2.50
CA LEU A 41 -0.16 -16.98 -1.52
C LEU A 41 -0.96 -15.69 -1.41
N VAL A 42 -0.39 -14.58 -1.89
CA VAL A 42 -0.99 -13.25 -1.77
C VAL A 42 -1.94 -13.02 -2.92
N HIS A 43 -3.17 -12.62 -2.60
CA HIS A 43 -4.10 -12.20 -3.63
C HIS A 43 -3.50 -11.00 -4.39
N PRO A 44 -3.39 -11.05 -5.73
CA PRO A 44 -2.86 -9.94 -6.52
C PRO A 44 -3.75 -8.72 -6.34
N SER A 45 -3.26 -7.70 -5.64
CA SER A 45 -3.92 -6.42 -5.48
C SER A 45 -2.91 -5.29 -5.40
N TYR A 46 -3.35 -4.12 -5.85
CA TYR A 46 -2.57 -2.90 -5.75
C TYR A 46 -2.80 -2.26 -4.37
N ALA A 47 -1.71 -1.90 -3.71
CA ALA A 47 -1.74 -1.00 -2.56
C ALA A 47 -1.55 0.43 -3.06
N THR A 48 -2.38 1.35 -2.60
CA THR A 48 -2.26 2.77 -2.92
C THR A 48 -1.64 3.47 -1.71
N LEU A 49 -0.48 4.09 -1.90
CA LEU A 49 0.18 4.92 -0.88
C LEU A 49 0.13 6.38 -1.32
N LEU A 50 -0.20 7.28 -0.40
CA LEU A 50 -0.32 8.70 -0.65
C LEU A 50 0.58 9.49 0.28
N TYR A 51 1.40 10.37 -0.29
CA TYR A 51 2.33 11.22 0.44
C TYR A 51 2.04 12.68 0.13
N TYR A 52 2.01 13.51 1.17
CA TYR A 52 1.75 14.94 1.08
C TYR A 52 2.98 15.72 1.52
N TYR A 53 3.36 16.72 0.74
CA TYR A 53 4.50 17.58 1.01
C TYR A 53 4.04 19.04 1.02
N SER A 54 4.36 19.78 2.08
CA SER A 54 4.10 21.22 2.13
C SER A 54 5.04 21.97 1.19
N ALA A 55 4.55 23.07 0.62
CA ALA A 55 5.44 24.05 -0.01
C ALA A 55 6.16 24.85 1.08
N ASP A 56 7.44 25.14 0.87
CA ASP A 56 8.18 26.08 1.71
C ASP A 56 7.72 27.50 1.34
N HIS A 57 7.41 28.32 2.35
CA HIS A 57 6.75 29.63 2.17
C HIS A 57 7.61 30.74 1.53
N GLU A 58 8.82 30.45 1.06
CA GLU A 58 9.80 31.48 0.68
C GLU A 58 9.90 31.79 -0.82
N THR A 59 9.32 30.99 -1.72
CA THR A 59 9.46 31.20 -3.17
C THR A 59 8.11 31.50 -3.85
N VAL A 60 7.60 32.72 -3.64
CA VAL A 60 6.47 33.26 -4.42
C VAL A 60 7.02 34.24 -5.44
N ASN A 61 7.47 33.74 -6.60
CA ASN A 61 7.77 34.48 -7.85
C ASN A 61 7.90 33.45 -9.00
N ASP A 62 8.12 33.91 -10.24
CA ASP A 62 8.32 33.06 -11.45
C ASP A 62 9.34 31.92 -11.25
N THR A 63 10.26 32.04 -10.29
CA THR A 63 11.17 30.99 -9.83
C THR A 63 10.47 29.71 -9.35
N ALA A 64 9.23 29.80 -8.86
CA ALA A 64 8.47 28.68 -8.33
C ALA A 64 8.07 27.67 -9.42
N ILE A 65 7.72 28.14 -10.62
CA ILE A 65 7.34 27.27 -11.74
C ILE A 65 8.56 26.48 -12.23
N ASP A 66 9.71 27.15 -12.33
CA ASP A 66 10.98 26.51 -12.68
C ASP A 66 11.43 25.51 -11.60
N GLU A 67 11.24 25.82 -10.32
CA GLU A 67 11.52 24.91 -9.21
C GLU A 67 10.65 23.66 -9.23
N VAL A 68 9.33 23.80 -9.45
CA VAL A 68 8.42 22.65 -9.59
C VAL A 68 8.83 21.79 -10.78
N SER A 69 9.10 22.41 -11.93
CA SER A 69 9.54 21.71 -13.13
C SER A 69 10.85 20.93 -12.89
N LYS A 70 11.80 21.54 -12.18
CA LYS A 70 13.07 20.90 -11.78
C LYS A 70 12.83 19.71 -10.83
N ARG A 71 11.95 19.86 -9.84
CA ARG A 71 11.60 18.77 -8.90
C ARG A 71 10.95 17.60 -9.64
N LEU A 72 10.00 17.86 -10.53
CA LEU A 72 9.34 16.83 -11.35
C LEU A 72 10.35 16.10 -12.24
N LYS A 73 11.26 16.83 -12.90
CA LYS A 73 12.35 16.23 -13.68
C LYS A 73 13.24 15.34 -12.81
N ASN A 74 13.68 15.82 -11.65
CA ASN A 74 14.51 15.03 -10.73
C ASN A 74 13.79 13.76 -10.24
N LEU A 75 12.47 13.82 -10.00
CA LEU A 75 11.67 12.65 -9.64
C LEU A 75 11.65 11.61 -10.76
N GLN A 76 11.52 12.04 -12.01
CA GLN A 76 11.55 11.13 -13.15
C GLN A 76 12.93 10.46 -13.33
N GLU A 77 14.01 11.24 -13.23
CA GLU A 77 15.38 10.74 -13.37
C GLU A 77 15.75 9.78 -12.24
N SER A 78 15.48 10.16 -10.98
CA SER A 78 15.72 9.29 -9.83
C SER A 78 14.88 8.01 -9.85
N LEU A 79 13.62 8.08 -10.32
CA LEU A 79 12.80 6.89 -10.52
C LEU A 79 13.43 5.95 -11.56
N SER A 80 13.88 6.49 -12.69
CA SER A 80 14.59 5.73 -13.73
C SER A 80 15.83 5.03 -13.18
N ASP A 81 16.61 5.71 -12.36
CA ASP A 81 17.83 5.15 -11.73
C ASP A 81 17.51 4.07 -10.70
N VAL A 82 16.51 4.28 -9.85
CA VAL A 82 16.08 3.27 -8.88
C VAL A 82 15.57 2.01 -9.58
N LEU A 83 14.83 2.15 -10.69
CA LEU A 83 14.34 1.00 -11.45
C LEU A 83 15.46 0.16 -12.10
N THR A 84 16.65 0.73 -12.33
CA THR A 84 17.83 -0.02 -12.76
C THR A 84 18.29 -1.01 -11.67
N CYS A 85 18.36 -0.54 -10.42
CA CYS A 85 18.74 -1.37 -9.28
C CYS A 85 17.58 -2.26 -8.79
N PHE A 86 16.34 -1.85 -9.07
CA PHE A 86 15.12 -2.44 -8.57
C PHE A 86 14.10 -2.58 -9.70
N HIS A 87 14.40 -3.52 -10.59
CA HIS A 87 13.70 -3.71 -11.85
C HIS A 87 12.32 -4.40 -11.79
N PRO A 88 11.97 -5.25 -10.80
CA PRO A 88 10.68 -5.95 -10.84
C PRO A 88 9.44 -5.03 -10.96
N PRO A 89 9.36 -3.87 -10.28
CA PRO A 89 8.25 -2.93 -10.47
C PRO A 89 8.11 -2.39 -11.90
N ALA A 90 9.19 -2.30 -12.68
CA ALA A 90 9.14 -1.89 -14.08
C ALA A 90 8.66 -3.00 -15.02
N GLY A 91 8.59 -4.25 -14.53
CA GLY A 91 8.19 -5.42 -15.29
C GLY A 91 6.69 -5.62 -15.40
N ARG A 92 6.29 -6.80 -15.90
CA ARG A 92 4.89 -7.23 -16.01
C ARG A 92 4.73 -8.61 -15.39
N LEU A 93 3.69 -8.77 -14.56
CA LEU A 93 3.30 -10.09 -14.05
C LEU A 93 2.83 -10.97 -15.21
N VAL A 94 3.40 -12.17 -15.31
CA VAL A 94 3.02 -13.15 -16.32
C VAL A 94 2.18 -14.25 -15.67
N SER A 95 0.97 -14.45 -16.19
CA SER A 95 0.09 -15.54 -15.77
C SER A 95 0.17 -16.70 -16.75
N ASN A 96 0.35 -17.91 -16.24
CA ASN A 96 0.15 -19.14 -17.00
C ASN A 96 -1.00 -19.90 -16.33
N GLU A 97 -2.02 -20.27 -17.11
CA GLU A 97 -3.15 -21.09 -16.63
C GLU A 97 -3.92 -20.53 -15.42
N GLY A 98 -3.81 -19.22 -15.17
CA GLY A 98 -4.50 -18.52 -14.07
C GLY A 98 -3.60 -18.16 -12.87
N ASP A 99 -2.40 -18.72 -12.81
CA ASP A 99 -1.44 -18.46 -11.73
C ASP A 99 -0.29 -17.55 -12.18
N PHE A 100 0.13 -16.65 -11.28
CA PHE A 100 1.29 -15.79 -11.50
C PHE A 100 2.54 -16.46 -10.96
N HIS A 101 3.56 -16.66 -11.80
CA HIS A 101 4.79 -17.37 -11.39
C HIS A 101 6.05 -16.50 -11.42
N TYR A 102 6.07 -15.46 -12.26
CA TYR A 102 7.20 -14.58 -12.39
C TYR A 102 6.78 -13.20 -12.92
N VAL A 103 7.67 -12.24 -12.75
CA VAL A 103 7.62 -10.93 -13.38
C VAL A 103 8.61 -10.92 -14.52
N ASP A 104 8.13 -10.57 -15.72
CA ASP A 104 8.94 -10.31 -16.91
C ASP A 104 9.42 -8.86 -16.89
N CYS A 105 10.72 -8.65 -16.74
CA CYS A 105 11.36 -7.37 -16.47
C CYS A 105 12.07 -6.82 -17.72
N GLN A 106 11.39 -6.78 -18.86
CA GLN A 106 11.93 -6.31 -20.15
C GLN A 106 11.74 -4.81 -20.35
N ASP A 107 12.21 -3.99 -19.41
CA ASP A 107 12.24 -2.52 -19.51
C ASP A 107 10.89 -1.88 -19.95
N GLN A 108 9.76 -2.49 -19.59
CA GLN A 108 8.45 -1.96 -19.97
C GLN A 108 8.13 -0.64 -19.23
N GLY A 109 8.72 -0.45 -18.06
CA GLY A 109 8.64 0.77 -17.27
C GLY A 109 7.38 0.89 -16.42
N VAL A 110 7.39 1.91 -15.56
CA VAL A 110 6.33 2.24 -14.60
C VAL A 110 5.53 3.45 -15.08
N LEU A 111 4.22 3.41 -14.91
CA LEU A 111 3.34 4.54 -15.23
C LEU A 111 3.63 5.71 -14.28
N TYR A 112 3.98 6.85 -14.85
CA TYR A 112 4.20 8.11 -14.16
C TYR A 112 3.24 9.16 -14.71
N ARG A 113 2.55 9.87 -13.81
CA ARG A 113 1.60 10.92 -14.13
C ARG A 113 1.90 12.19 -13.33
N GLU A 114 1.79 13.32 -13.99
CA GLU A 114 1.79 14.63 -13.36
C GLU A 114 0.40 15.23 -13.54
N ALA A 115 -0.19 15.72 -12.46
CA ALA A 115 -1.49 16.35 -12.49
C ALA A 115 -1.48 17.64 -11.68
N ARG A 116 -2.30 18.60 -12.12
CA ARG A 116 -2.55 19.86 -11.42
C ARG A 116 -3.97 19.88 -10.89
N LEU A 117 -4.11 20.22 -9.61
CA LEU A 117 -5.39 20.44 -8.97
C LEU A 117 -5.77 21.92 -9.00
N ASN A 118 -7.06 22.21 -9.05
CA ASN A 118 -7.63 23.55 -8.99
C ASN A 118 -7.83 24.09 -7.55
N CYS A 119 -7.21 23.47 -6.55
CA CYS A 119 -7.37 23.81 -5.14
C CYS A 119 -6.04 23.73 -4.38
N GLN A 120 -6.00 24.26 -3.17
CA GLN A 120 -4.85 24.11 -2.28
C GLN A 120 -4.80 22.71 -1.65
N LEU A 121 -3.62 22.31 -1.15
CA LEU A 121 -3.42 20.99 -0.57
C LEU A 121 -4.31 20.74 0.66
N ASN A 122 -4.50 21.73 1.53
CA ASN A 122 -5.39 21.64 2.69
C ASN A 122 -6.85 21.44 2.29
N GLU A 123 -7.33 22.19 1.29
CA GLU A 123 -8.68 22.05 0.74
C GLU A 123 -8.89 20.67 0.11
N PHE A 124 -7.87 20.16 -0.60
CA PHE A 124 -7.88 18.80 -1.13
C PHE A 124 -7.98 17.76 -0.01
N MET A 125 -7.19 17.90 1.06
CA MET A 125 -7.20 16.96 2.18
C MET A 125 -8.56 16.95 2.90
N GLU A 126 -9.18 18.11 3.10
CA GLU A 126 -10.54 18.20 3.67
C GLU A 126 -11.57 17.51 2.74
N ALA A 127 -11.51 17.78 1.44
CA ALA A 127 -12.42 17.16 0.47
C ALA A 127 -12.21 15.64 0.35
N ALA A 128 -10.96 15.18 0.35
CA ALA A 128 -10.59 13.77 0.27
C ALA A 128 -10.97 12.98 1.53
N TYR A 129 -11.05 13.65 2.69
CA TYR A 129 -11.58 13.05 3.92
C TYR A 129 -13.09 12.78 3.84
N GLU A 130 -13.83 13.65 3.15
CA GLU A 130 -15.27 13.48 2.93
C GLU A 130 -15.60 12.56 1.75
N ASP A 131 -14.70 12.45 0.77
CA ASP A 131 -14.91 11.73 -0.49
C ASP A 131 -13.63 10.99 -0.95
N LEU A 132 -13.49 9.73 -0.53
CA LEU A 132 -12.37 8.85 -0.87
C LEU A 132 -12.26 8.56 -2.38
N ASP A 133 -13.33 8.74 -3.16
CA ASP A 133 -13.28 8.55 -4.61
C ASP A 133 -12.40 9.62 -5.28
N LEU A 134 -12.20 10.78 -4.65
CA LEU A 134 -11.27 11.81 -5.12
C LEU A 134 -9.82 11.31 -5.13
N ILE A 135 -9.39 10.59 -4.07
CA ILE A 135 -8.06 9.96 -4.02
C ILE A 135 -7.96 8.89 -5.13
N THR A 136 -9.02 8.10 -5.28
CA THR A 136 -9.09 7.01 -6.25
C THR A 136 -9.07 7.52 -7.69
N SER A 137 -9.59 8.72 -7.95
CA SER A 137 -9.56 9.37 -9.28
C SER A 137 -8.15 9.78 -9.72
N LEU A 138 -7.26 10.06 -8.76
CA LEU A 138 -5.86 10.40 -9.00
C LEU A 138 -4.97 9.15 -9.13
N ALA A 139 -5.41 8.01 -8.59
CA ALA A 139 -4.68 6.77 -8.68
C ALA A 139 -4.66 6.21 -10.13
N PRO A 140 -3.53 5.65 -10.59
CA PRO A 140 -3.43 5.08 -11.94
C PRO A 140 -4.37 3.89 -12.20
N ARG A 141 -4.89 3.25 -11.13
CA ARG A 141 -5.97 2.25 -11.18
C ARG A 141 -6.90 2.45 -9.99
N LYS A 142 -8.21 2.23 -10.19
CA LYS A 142 -9.20 2.19 -9.13
C LYS A 142 -9.02 0.94 -8.27
N VAL A 143 -8.14 0.99 -7.28
CA VAL A 143 -7.95 -0.11 -6.33
C VAL A 143 -7.57 0.48 -4.98
N PHE A 144 -8.54 0.47 -4.06
CA PHE A 144 -8.25 0.58 -2.64
C PHE A 144 -8.64 -0.75 -1.99
N ARG A 145 -7.69 -1.34 -1.27
CA ARG A 145 -8.02 -2.09 -0.07
C ARG A 145 -7.42 -1.29 1.06
N ASP A 146 -8.26 -0.87 1.99
CA ASP A 146 -7.80 -0.30 3.25
C ASP A 146 -6.90 -1.33 3.92
N VAL A 147 -5.63 -0.98 4.07
CA VAL A 147 -4.76 -1.67 5.01
C VAL A 147 -4.20 -0.59 5.91
N ASP A 148 -4.99 -0.20 6.91
CA ASP A 148 -4.51 0.64 8.00
C ASP A 148 -4.52 -0.13 9.33
N LEU A 149 -3.32 -0.15 9.91
CA LEU A 149 -2.96 -0.51 11.28
C LEU A 149 -3.35 -1.94 11.73
N ALA A 150 -2.82 -2.93 10.99
CA ALA A 150 -3.01 -4.34 11.29
C ALA A 150 -2.07 -4.81 12.42
N GLU A 151 -2.59 -4.79 13.64
CA GLU A 151 -2.41 -5.83 14.66
C GLU A 151 -3.23 -5.46 15.90
N VAL A 152 -3.00 -4.27 16.43
CA VAL A 152 -3.68 -3.77 17.65
C VAL A 152 -5.14 -3.41 17.37
N VAL A 153 -5.43 -2.74 16.25
CA VAL A 153 -6.80 -2.36 15.88
C VAL A 153 -7.62 -3.60 15.53
N THR A 154 -7.04 -4.55 14.79
CA THR A 154 -7.68 -5.83 14.46
C THR A 154 -8.00 -6.64 15.71
N ALA A 155 -7.05 -6.76 16.66
CA ALA A 155 -7.29 -7.47 17.92
C ALA A 155 -8.33 -6.77 18.80
N PHE A 156 -8.32 -5.43 18.85
CA PHE A 156 -9.31 -4.65 19.59
C PHE A 156 -10.72 -4.78 18.98
N LEU A 157 -10.86 -4.60 17.67
CA LEU A 157 -12.12 -4.76 16.96
C LEU A 157 -12.66 -6.19 17.09
N TRP A 158 -11.80 -7.19 16.96
CA TRP A 158 -12.16 -8.60 17.17
C TRP A 158 -12.66 -8.86 18.59
N SER A 159 -11.98 -8.32 19.61
CA SER A 159 -12.40 -8.42 21.01
C SER A 159 -13.76 -7.76 21.27
N ARG A 160 -14.03 -6.62 20.62
CA ARG A 160 -15.33 -5.93 20.72
C ARG A 160 -16.44 -6.69 20.00
N LEU A 161 -16.16 -7.25 18.84
CA LEU A 161 -17.09 -8.06 18.06
C LEU A 161 -17.52 -9.31 18.84
N ILE A 162 -16.57 -10.04 19.44
CA ILE A 162 -16.85 -11.23 20.27
C ILE A 162 -17.78 -10.89 21.43
N ARG A 163 -17.52 -9.78 22.15
CA ARG A 163 -18.37 -9.32 23.26
C ARG A 163 -19.75 -8.86 22.81
N ALA A 164 -19.85 -8.20 21.67
CA ALA A 164 -21.13 -7.79 21.09
C ALA A 164 -21.98 -9.01 20.67
N LEU A 165 -21.35 -10.03 20.09
CA LEU A 165 -22.01 -11.29 19.74
C LEU A 165 -22.49 -12.05 20.98
N GLN A 166 -21.69 -12.07 22.05
CA GLN A 166 -22.11 -12.64 23.33
C GLN A 166 -23.32 -11.92 23.92
N ALA A 167 -23.33 -10.58 23.91
CA ALA A 167 -24.44 -9.79 24.41
C ALA A 167 -25.74 -10.00 23.62
N ARG A 168 -25.64 -10.31 22.32
CA ARG A 168 -26.80 -10.50 21.43
C ARG A 168 -27.36 -11.92 21.42
N HIS A 169 -26.49 -12.92 21.54
CA HIS A 169 -26.88 -14.33 21.39
C HIS A 169 -26.79 -15.15 22.68
N GLY A 170 -26.24 -14.59 23.76
CA GLY A 170 -26.18 -15.23 25.08
C GLY A 170 -25.05 -16.25 25.27
N TYR A 171 -24.25 -16.51 24.22
CA TYR A 171 -23.10 -17.41 24.27
C TYR A 171 -21.99 -16.95 23.33
N LEU A 172 -20.77 -17.37 23.59
CA LEU A 172 -19.59 -17.04 22.80
C LEU A 172 -19.48 -18.01 21.61
N TRP A 173 -19.34 -17.48 20.40
CA TRP A 173 -19.06 -18.28 19.20
C TRP A 173 -17.57 -18.53 19.04
N PRO A 174 -17.16 -19.75 18.63
CA PRO A 174 -15.82 -19.96 18.11
C PRO A 174 -15.60 -19.06 16.89
N CYS A 175 -14.49 -18.33 16.87
CA CYS A 175 -14.14 -17.50 15.71
C CYS A 175 -12.64 -17.60 15.42
N MET A 176 -12.27 -17.43 14.15
CA MET A 176 -10.89 -17.48 13.69
C MET A 176 -10.55 -16.15 13.05
N THR A 177 -9.39 -15.60 13.36
CA THR A 177 -8.79 -14.45 12.68
C THR A 177 -7.41 -14.84 12.16
N SER A 178 -7.01 -14.34 11.00
CA SER A 178 -5.66 -14.53 10.46
C SER A 178 -4.92 -13.20 10.49
N ILE A 179 -3.83 -13.12 11.25
CA ILE A 179 -2.94 -11.95 11.26
C ILE A 179 -1.78 -12.22 10.30
N LEU A 180 -1.47 -11.24 9.45
CA LEU A 180 -0.31 -11.30 8.56
C LEU A 180 0.93 -10.90 9.36
N MET A 181 1.79 -11.87 9.71
CA MET A 181 3.02 -11.58 10.45
C MET A 181 4.17 -11.33 9.48
N ASN A 182 4.86 -10.19 9.60
CA ASN A 182 6.12 -9.94 8.89
C ASN A 182 7.23 -10.85 9.46
N LEU A 183 7.87 -11.64 8.59
CA LEU A 183 8.93 -12.57 9.01
C LEU A 183 10.36 -12.05 8.75
N LYS A 184 10.51 -10.86 8.18
CA LYS A 184 11.83 -10.26 7.98
C LYS A 184 12.50 -10.01 9.34
N GLY A 185 13.74 -10.50 9.51
CA GLY A 185 14.49 -10.39 10.76
C GLY A 185 14.06 -11.34 11.88
N LYS A 186 13.01 -12.16 11.70
CA LYS A 186 12.60 -13.18 12.68
C LYS A 186 13.34 -14.49 12.43
N LYS A 187 13.76 -15.18 13.50
CA LYS A 187 14.33 -16.54 13.42
C LYS A 187 13.24 -17.54 13.02
N THR A 188 13.06 -17.75 11.71
CA THR A 188 12.25 -18.84 11.17
C THR A 188 13.15 -19.92 10.58
N ALA A 189 12.59 -21.05 10.13
CA ALA A 189 13.36 -22.08 9.42
C ALA A 189 14.02 -21.55 8.12
N LEU A 190 13.57 -20.39 7.63
CA LEU A 190 14.15 -19.65 6.52
C LEU A 190 14.68 -18.30 7.05
N GLU A 191 15.97 -18.04 6.88
CA GLU A 191 16.56 -16.74 7.18
C GLU A 191 16.30 -15.79 5.99
N PHE A 192 15.49 -14.76 6.19
CA PHE A 192 15.27 -13.71 5.20
C PHE A 192 16.20 -12.53 5.48
N HIS A 193 16.94 -12.09 4.48
CA HIS A 193 17.74 -10.87 4.58
C HIS A 193 16.82 -9.64 4.71
N GLU A 194 17.22 -8.62 5.47
CA GLU A 194 16.38 -7.43 5.70
C GLU A 194 15.97 -6.74 4.39
N ASN A 195 16.89 -6.71 3.43
CA ASN A 195 16.69 -6.14 2.09
C ASN A 195 16.03 -7.11 1.09
N SER A 196 15.52 -8.26 1.53
CA SER A 196 14.81 -9.18 0.64
C SER A 196 13.54 -8.52 0.08
N PHE A 197 13.39 -8.59 -1.23
CA PHE A 197 12.21 -8.11 -1.95
C PHE A 197 11.21 -9.26 -2.18
N GLY A 198 9.91 -8.95 -2.13
CA GLY A 198 8.82 -9.92 -2.16
C GLY A 198 7.97 -9.92 -0.87
N ASN A 199 6.82 -10.58 -0.92
CA ASN A 199 5.93 -10.77 0.20
C ASN A 199 6.56 -11.77 1.18
N VAL A 200 6.87 -11.31 2.39
CA VAL A 200 7.44 -12.14 3.45
C VAL A 200 6.53 -12.08 4.67
N TYR A 201 5.31 -12.58 4.50
CA TYR A 201 4.36 -12.72 5.58
C TYR A 201 3.64 -14.06 5.52
N ILE A 202 3.39 -14.65 6.69
CA ILE A 202 2.57 -15.85 6.82
C ILE A 202 1.32 -15.48 7.61
N PRO A 203 0.11 -15.84 7.13
CA PRO A 203 -1.09 -15.71 7.94
C PRO A 203 -0.98 -16.66 9.13
N VAL A 204 -0.98 -16.12 10.34
CA VAL A 204 -1.06 -16.91 11.58
C VAL A 204 -2.52 -17.01 11.98
N PRO A 205 -3.19 -18.17 11.80
CA PRO A 205 -4.57 -18.33 12.22
C PRO A 205 -4.64 -18.37 13.75
N THR A 206 -5.28 -17.36 14.33
CA THR A 206 -5.63 -17.31 15.75
C THR A 206 -7.06 -17.74 15.92
N LYS A 207 -7.27 -18.86 16.62
CA LYS A 207 -8.60 -19.39 16.92
C LYS A 207 -9.01 -19.01 18.33
N PHE A 208 -10.16 -18.38 18.47
CA PHE A 208 -10.86 -18.24 19.74
C PHE A 208 -11.82 -19.43 19.90
N ILE A 209 -11.61 -20.21 20.95
CA ILE A 209 -12.55 -21.22 21.43
C ILE A 209 -13.01 -20.75 22.80
N PRO A 210 -14.32 -20.60 23.05
CA PRO A 210 -14.80 -20.19 24.36
C PRO A 210 -14.64 -21.35 25.33
N ASP A 211 -13.69 -21.22 26.25
CA ASP A 211 -13.63 -21.97 27.49
C ASP A 211 -13.19 -21.02 28.62
N ASN A 212 -13.64 -21.30 29.85
CA ASN A 212 -13.91 -20.30 30.90
C ASN A 212 -12.76 -19.36 31.35
N ASP A 213 -11.50 -19.53 30.89
CA ASP A 213 -10.34 -18.82 31.45
C ASP A 213 -9.33 -18.17 30.45
N GLN A 214 -9.58 -18.14 29.12
CA GLN A 214 -8.50 -17.83 28.15
C GLN A 214 -8.55 -16.50 27.37
N ILE A 215 -9.43 -15.54 27.70
CA ILE A 215 -9.37 -14.20 27.04
C ILE A 215 -8.00 -13.53 27.28
N LYS A 216 -7.35 -13.80 28.42
CA LYS A 216 -5.98 -13.33 28.71
C LYS A 216 -4.90 -14.10 27.94
N ASP A 217 -5.14 -15.39 27.65
CA ASP A 217 -4.17 -16.28 26.98
C ASP A 217 -4.07 -15.99 25.47
N ALA A 218 -5.20 -15.61 24.84
CA ALA A 218 -5.20 -15.15 23.45
C ALA A 218 -4.39 -13.85 23.26
N ILE A 219 -4.43 -12.93 24.24
CA ILE A 219 -3.63 -11.69 24.25
C ILE A 219 -2.15 -11.98 24.51
N ALA A 220 -1.84 -12.89 25.43
CA ALA A 220 -0.46 -13.29 25.72
C ALA A 220 0.23 -13.98 24.52
N ARG A 221 -0.52 -14.76 23.72
CA ARG A 221 0.01 -15.36 22.47
C ARG A 221 0.33 -14.35 21.39
N PHE A 222 -0.27 -13.16 21.39
CA PHE A 222 0.13 -12.08 20.49
C PHE A 222 1.50 -11.50 20.86
N HIS A 223 1.83 -11.42 22.15
CA HIS A 223 3.12 -10.90 22.64
C HIS A 223 4.26 -11.93 22.67
N ALA A 224 3.98 -13.21 22.45
CA ALA A 224 4.99 -14.28 22.50
C ALA A 224 5.81 -14.45 21.20
N PHE A 225 5.53 -13.65 20.17
CA PHE A 225 6.18 -13.71 18.85
C PHE A 225 7.04 -12.48 18.53
N ASP A 226 7.30 -11.62 19.52
CA ASP A 226 8.32 -10.55 19.48
C ASP A 226 9.71 -11.07 19.88
#